data_AF-A0A2U1J4J0-F1
#
_entry.id   AF-A0A2U1J4J0-F1
#
_cell.length_a   1.000
_cell.length_b   1.000
_cell.length_c   1.000
_cell.angle_alpha   90.00
_cell.angle_beta   90.00
_cell.angle_gamma   90.00
#
_symmetry.space_group_name_H-M   'P 1'
#
loop_
_entity.id
_entity.type
_entity.pdbx_description
1 polymer ?
#
loop_
_entity_poly.entity_id
_entity_poly.type
_entity_poly.pdbx_seq_one_letter_code
_entity_poly.pdbx_strand_id
1 'polypeptide(L)'
;MSGLLNFLGFKDESEPQYRDPRDILADASEQLENKDYEKALEYFDELCSLPVQSALPFLSRATCKIQLGLWEEAVKDCNKVLLFLNSDIDENIAEGCTTIHSAALVRLAKAYKELGKMEDAQGCMIRRDAIEEKKRTRGDGNMKNGFTKSQKLVDSEFQTSEHEKQEAEKHREKGNVLYKLKKYKEALEEYRAGLGLDIMNERLHSNACLCLIQLNDLEMATRHANQCCALQPNWAKGPYLLGRIEYMRGNQSGAKDQLKKALTLDPKNTAVKNMLKDLDKGNENNSKKEQGNNLRNRKNQKKQTTANKENENDTKKDTEPTEDIKQMMTPDQNTLKNISIDICAALLGVLLTWLAVRKL
;
A
#
# COMPACT_ATOMS: atom_id res chain seq x y z
N MET A 1 3.65 -39.59 -12.47
CA MET A 1 3.14 -38.56 -13.40
C MET A 1 4.24 -37.73 -14.07
N SER A 2 5.47 -37.65 -13.52
CA SER A 2 6.59 -36.89 -14.10
C SER A 2 7.04 -37.36 -15.51
N GLY A 3 6.91 -38.65 -15.84
CA GLY A 3 7.35 -39.18 -17.15
C GLY A 3 6.47 -38.85 -18.36
N LEU A 4 5.22 -38.41 -18.15
CA LEU A 4 4.26 -38.18 -19.25
C LEU A 4 4.28 -36.73 -19.78
N LEU A 5 4.79 -35.80 -18.97
CA LEU A 5 4.92 -34.37 -19.31
C LEU A 5 6.08 -34.12 -20.29
N ASN A 6 7.22 -34.80 -20.11
CA ASN A 6 8.38 -34.68 -20.99
C ASN A 6 8.15 -35.24 -22.42
N PHE A 7 7.19 -36.15 -22.60
CA PHE A 7 6.85 -36.70 -23.91
C PHE A 7 6.03 -35.72 -24.80
N LEU A 8 5.38 -34.73 -24.19
CA LEU A 8 4.52 -33.76 -24.88
C LEU A 8 5.18 -32.41 -25.18
N GLY A 9 6.49 -32.27 -24.97
CA GLY A 9 7.23 -31.05 -25.31
C GLY A 9 7.00 -29.86 -24.38
N PHE A 10 6.33 -30.07 -23.23
CA PHE A 10 6.34 -29.10 -22.14
C PHE A 10 7.71 -29.16 -21.46
N LYS A 11 8.59 -28.21 -21.79
CA LYS A 11 9.74 -27.91 -20.93
C LYS A 11 9.16 -27.52 -19.57
N ASP A 12 9.68 -28.10 -18.49
CA ASP A 12 9.55 -27.52 -17.16
C ASP A 12 10.07 -26.07 -17.27
N GLU A 13 9.17 -25.10 -17.36
CA GLU A 13 9.47 -23.70 -17.07
C GLU A 13 9.69 -23.63 -15.56
N SER A 14 10.85 -24.08 -15.10
CA SER A 14 11.31 -23.78 -13.75
C SER A 14 11.26 -22.27 -13.60
N GLU A 15 10.40 -21.76 -12.71
CA GLU A 15 10.33 -20.33 -12.40
C GLU A 15 11.76 -19.80 -12.18
N PRO A 16 12.11 -18.62 -12.74
CA PRO A 16 13.42 -18.03 -12.53
C PRO A 16 13.70 -17.96 -11.03
N GLN A 17 14.73 -18.69 -10.60
CA GLN A 17 15.08 -18.81 -9.19
C GLN A 17 15.78 -17.50 -8.78
N TYR A 18 14.98 -16.53 -8.33
CA TYR A 18 15.50 -15.27 -7.79
C TYR A 18 16.21 -15.52 -6.45
N ARG A 19 17.31 -14.80 -6.20
CA ARG A 19 17.91 -14.75 -4.86
C ARG A 19 16.94 -14.11 -3.87
N ASP A 20 17.03 -14.48 -2.59
CA ASP A 20 16.21 -13.85 -1.55
C ASP A 20 16.55 -12.34 -1.52
N PRO A 21 15.54 -11.44 -1.61
CA PRO A 21 15.77 -10.00 -1.55
C PRO A 21 16.61 -9.55 -0.35
N ARG A 22 16.55 -10.29 0.77
CA ARG A 22 17.33 -9.99 1.98
C ARG A 22 18.82 -10.23 1.80
N ASP A 23 19.18 -11.27 1.07
CA ASP A 23 20.59 -11.58 0.79
C ASP A 23 21.17 -10.54 -0.16
N ILE A 24 20.42 -10.16 -1.20
CA ILE A 24 20.84 -9.10 -2.14
C ILE A 24 21.00 -7.76 -1.41
N LEU A 25 20.09 -7.42 -0.50
CA LEU A 25 20.19 -6.20 0.33
C LEU A 25 21.38 -6.23 1.28
N ALA A 26 21.72 -7.39 1.85
CA ALA A 26 22.89 -7.56 2.70
C ALA A 26 24.18 -7.33 1.89
N ASP A 27 24.29 -7.95 0.72
CA ASP A 27 25.44 -7.78 -0.19
C ASP A 27 25.57 -6.32 -0.65
N ALA A 28 24.46 -5.69 -1.03
CA ALA A 28 24.43 -4.27 -1.39
C ALA A 28 24.91 -3.38 -0.24
N SER A 29 24.52 -3.70 1.00
CA SER A 29 24.94 -2.93 2.17
C SER A 29 26.44 -3.09 2.45
N GLU A 30 26.98 -4.30 2.32
CA GLU A 30 28.43 -4.53 2.46
C GLU A 30 29.23 -3.70 1.43
N GLN A 31 28.77 -3.64 0.18
CA GLN A 31 29.45 -2.85 -0.84
C GLN A 31 29.34 -1.33 -0.56
N LEU A 32 28.21 -0.87 -0.03
CA LEU A 32 28.05 0.52 0.40
C LEU A 32 28.99 0.89 1.56
N GLU A 33 29.20 -0.02 2.52
CA GLU A 33 30.18 0.15 3.60
C GLU A 33 31.60 0.25 3.04
N ASN A 34 31.90 -0.56 2.02
CA ASN A 34 33.16 -0.53 1.29
C ASN A 34 33.30 0.67 0.33
N LYS A 35 32.26 1.51 0.21
CA LYS A 35 32.15 2.63 -0.76
C LYS A 35 32.29 2.19 -2.22
N ASP A 36 32.03 0.91 -2.49
CA ASP A 36 32.01 0.35 -3.84
C ASP A 36 30.61 0.55 -4.43
N TYR A 37 30.36 1.78 -4.91
CA TYR A 37 29.06 2.16 -5.46
C TYR A 37 28.73 1.46 -6.77
N GLU A 38 29.75 1.00 -7.52
CA GLU A 38 29.57 0.27 -8.78
C GLU A 38 29.01 -1.12 -8.49
N LYS A 39 29.63 -1.88 -7.58
CA LYS A 39 29.08 -3.19 -7.17
C LYS A 39 27.75 -3.06 -6.44
N ALA A 40 27.57 -2.04 -5.61
CA ALA A 40 26.28 -1.80 -4.96
C ALA A 40 25.15 -1.59 -5.99
N LEU A 41 25.45 -0.94 -7.12
CA LEU A 41 24.49 -0.70 -8.19
C LEU A 41 24.02 -1.99 -8.86
N GLU A 42 24.91 -2.97 -9.06
CA GLU A 42 24.55 -4.30 -9.60
C GLU A 42 23.50 -5.00 -8.72
N TYR A 43 23.70 -4.99 -7.40
CA TYR A 43 22.75 -5.57 -6.46
C TYR A 43 21.42 -4.80 -6.42
N PHE A 44 21.45 -3.46 -6.54
CA PHE A 44 20.21 -2.68 -6.64
C PHE A 44 19.48 -2.89 -7.97
N ASP A 45 20.19 -3.14 -9.07
CA ASP A 45 19.59 -3.52 -10.34
C ASP A 45 18.91 -4.87 -10.24
N GLU A 46 19.55 -5.85 -9.58
CA GLU A 46 18.94 -7.14 -9.27
C GLU A 46 17.66 -6.96 -8.44
N LEU A 47 17.70 -6.18 -7.35
CA LEU A 47 16.51 -5.88 -6.53
C LEU A 47 15.40 -5.19 -7.29
N CYS A 48 15.74 -4.26 -8.18
CA CYS A 48 14.77 -3.53 -8.99
C CYS A 48 14.13 -4.40 -10.09
N SER A 49 14.77 -5.53 -10.45
CA SER A 49 14.25 -6.50 -11.41
C SER A 49 13.23 -7.46 -10.79
N LEU A 50 13.19 -7.57 -9.45
CA LEU A 50 12.28 -8.45 -8.75
C LEU A 50 10.82 -7.97 -8.87
N PRO A 51 9.85 -8.90 -8.91
CA PRO A 51 8.43 -8.58 -9.04
C PRO A 51 7.85 -7.83 -7.83
N VAL A 52 8.50 -7.92 -6.66
CA VAL A 52 8.13 -7.16 -5.45
C VAL A 52 8.70 -5.75 -5.54
N GLN A 53 7.89 -4.81 -6.05
CA GLN A 53 8.31 -3.43 -6.24
C GLN A 53 8.13 -2.61 -4.96
N SER A 54 9.22 -2.42 -4.22
CA SER A 54 9.36 -1.40 -3.17
C SER A 54 10.00 -0.13 -3.77
N ALA A 55 9.69 1.02 -3.17
CA ALA A 55 10.32 2.28 -3.52
C ALA A 55 11.77 2.41 -3.03
N LEU A 56 12.12 1.70 -1.95
CA LEU A 56 13.45 1.82 -1.31
C LEU A 56 14.61 1.40 -2.22
N PRO A 57 14.56 0.26 -2.95
CA PRO A 57 15.61 -0.11 -3.89
C PRO A 57 15.88 0.96 -4.95
N PHE A 58 14.84 1.58 -5.51
CA PHE A 58 15.00 2.68 -6.47
C PHE A 58 15.64 3.91 -5.82
N LEU A 59 15.23 4.25 -4.60
CA LEU A 59 15.78 5.36 -3.85
C LEU A 59 17.28 5.13 -3.54
N SER A 60 17.66 3.93 -3.12
CA SER A 60 19.06 3.55 -2.83
C SER A 60 19.91 3.48 -4.09
N ARG A 61 19.37 2.94 -5.19
CA ARG A 61 20.01 2.96 -6.51
C ARG A 61 20.27 4.39 -6.99
N ALA A 62 19.30 5.28 -6.82
CA ALA A 62 19.46 6.69 -7.14
C ALA A 62 20.62 7.34 -6.34
N THR A 63 20.79 6.98 -5.07
CA THR A 63 21.94 7.46 -4.27
C THR A 63 23.26 6.99 -4.83
N CYS A 64 23.39 5.70 -5.20
CA CYS A 64 24.62 5.18 -5.79
C CYS A 64 24.95 5.92 -7.09
N LYS A 65 23.95 6.13 -7.95
CA LYS A 65 24.08 6.89 -9.21
C LYS A 65 24.48 8.34 -8.98
N ILE A 66 23.95 9.00 -7.95
CA ILE A 66 24.36 10.35 -7.53
C ILE A 66 25.82 10.37 -7.11
N GLN A 67 26.32 9.36 -6.38
CA GLN A 67 27.73 9.28 -5.98
C GLN A 67 28.66 9.03 -7.18
N LEU A 68 28.18 8.29 -8.18
CA LEU A 68 28.90 8.01 -9.42
C LEU A 68 28.79 9.13 -10.47
N GLY A 69 28.01 10.20 -10.21
CA GLY A 69 27.79 11.30 -11.17
C GLY A 69 26.84 10.96 -12.33
N LEU A 70 26.09 9.85 -12.24
CA LEU A 70 25.10 9.41 -13.22
C LEU A 70 23.77 10.14 -13.01
N TRP A 71 23.77 11.46 -13.20
CA TRP A 71 22.67 12.36 -12.81
C TRP A 71 21.35 12.06 -13.52
N GLU A 72 21.37 11.84 -14.84
CA GLU A 72 20.15 11.59 -15.62
C GLU A 72 19.46 10.29 -15.22
N GLU A 73 20.24 9.26 -14.87
CA GLU A 73 19.68 8.00 -14.41
C GLU A 73 19.17 8.09 -12.97
N ALA A 74 19.87 8.83 -12.11
CA ALA A 74 19.39 9.12 -10.76
C ALA A 74 18.04 9.86 -10.78
N VAL A 75 17.85 10.79 -11.72
CA VAL A 75 16.57 11.48 -11.94
C VAL A 75 15.46 10.47 -12.28
N LYS A 76 15.72 9.52 -13.19
CA LYS A 76 14.74 8.48 -13.56
C LYS A 76 14.33 7.64 -12.35
N ASP A 77 15.30 7.24 -11.54
CA ASP A 77 15.05 6.44 -10.34
C ASP A 77 14.28 7.22 -9.27
N CYS A 78 14.65 8.48 -9.02
CA CYS A 78 13.92 9.35 -8.09
C CYS A 78 12.48 9.59 -8.56
N ASN A 79 12.25 9.85 -9.85
CA ASN A 79 10.91 9.99 -10.40
C ASN A 79 10.10 8.70 -10.26
N LYS A 80 10.74 7.54 -10.43
CA LYS A 80 10.09 6.24 -10.19
C LYS A 80 9.66 6.08 -8.73
N VAL A 81 10.46 6.55 -7.77
CA VAL A 81 10.09 6.59 -6.34
C VAL A 81 8.82 7.42 -6.11
N LEU A 82 8.68 8.56 -6.77
CA LEU A 82 7.49 9.43 -6.65
C LEU A 82 6.20 8.78 -7.19
N LEU A 83 6.30 7.70 -7.98
CA LEU A 83 5.14 6.92 -8.43
C LEU A 83 4.61 5.94 -7.37
N PHE A 84 5.41 5.65 -6.35
CA PHE A 84 5.00 4.82 -5.21
C PHE A 84 4.27 5.64 -4.16
N LEU A 85 3.61 4.95 -3.22
CA LEU A 85 3.00 5.62 -2.08
C LEU A 85 4.06 6.37 -1.25
N ASN A 86 3.74 7.59 -0.84
CA ASN A 86 4.50 8.27 0.18
C ASN A 86 4.37 7.55 1.53
N SER A 87 5.45 6.92 1.97
CA SER A 87 5.54 6.20 3.25
C SER A 87 6.54 6.90 4.16
N ASP A 88 6.37 6.76 5.46
CA ASP A 88 7.35 7.23 6.43
C ASP A 88 8.66 6.45 6.30
N ILE A 89 9.77 7.14 6.50
CA ILE A 89 11.10 6.53 6.54
C ILE A 89 11.75 6.83 7.88
N ASP A 90 12.66 5.95 8.28
CA ASP A 90 13.54 6.20 9.41
C ASP A 90 14.42 7.43 9.13
N GLU A 91 14.64 8.27 10.14
CA GLU A 91 15.49 9.47 10.06
C GLU A 91 16.91 9.13 9.59
N ASN A 92 17.36 7.91 9.84
CA ASN A 92 18.67 7.43 9.42
C ASN A 92 18.78 7.16 7.90
N ILE A 93 17.67 7.02 7.18
CA ILE A 93 17.69 6.75 5.73
C ILE A 93 18.01 8.03 4.93
N ALA A 94 17.55 9.17 5.42
CA ALA A 94 17.79 10.47 4.82
C ALA A 94 17.62 11.57 5.88
N GLU A 95 18.74 12.19 6.26
CA GLU A 95 18.75 13.27 7.24
C GLU A 95 17.81 14.42 6.84
N GLY A 96 16.98 14.86 7.79
CA GLY A 96 16.01 15.94 7.57
C GLY A 96 14.82 15.55 6.68
N CYS A 97 14.67 14.28 6.30
CA CYS A 97 13.54 13.77 5.53
C CYS A 97 12.76 12.75 6.36
N THR A 98 11.47 12.98 6.52
CA THR A 98 10.61 12.11 7.32
C THR A 98 9.80 11.14 6.47
N THR A 99 9.84 11.27 5.14
CA THR A 99 9.09 10.44 4.19
C THR A 99 9.94 10.04 2.99
N ILE A 100 9.55 8.97 2.31
CA ILE A 100 10.29 8.47 1.15
C ILE A 100 10.25 9.46 -0.03
N HIS A 101 9.16 10.21 -0.18
CA HIS A 101 9.08 11.25 -1.22
C HIS A 101 9.94 12.46 -0.88
N SER A 102 10.01 12.89 0.38
CA SER A 102 10.91 13.98 0.75
C SER A 102 12.38 13.61 0.52
N ALA A 103 12.78 12.37 0.82
CA ALA A 103 14.10 11.85 0.48
C ALA A 103 14.36 11.81 -1.04
N ALA A 104 13.37 11.37 -1.83
CA ALA A 104 13.47 11.35 -3.29
C ALA A 104 13.61 12.76 -3.88
N LEU A 105 12.85 13.73 -3.36
CA LEU A 105 12.88 15.12 -3.82
C LEU A 105 14.21 15.79 -3.51
N VAL A 106 14.83 15.52 -2.36
CA VAL A 106 16.20 16.00 -2.05
C VAL A 106 17.21 15.43 -3.05
N ARG A 107 17.15 14.13 -3.32
CA ARG A 107 18.04 13.45 -4.27
C ARG A 107 17.84 13.97 -5.70
N LEU A 108 16.59 14.20 -6.08
CA LEU A 108 16.20 14.76 -7.37
C LEU A 108 16.67 16.21 -7.52
N ALA A 109 16.50 17.06 -6.49
CA ALA A 109 16.98 18.43 -6.47
C ALA A 109 18.50 18.50 -6.64
N LYS A 110 19.24 17.61 -5.96
CA LYS A 110 20.69 17.50 -6.14
C LYS A 110 21.05 17.15 -7.58
N ALA A 111 20.42 16.13 -8.16
CA ALA A 111 20.70 15.73 -9.54
C ALA A 111 20.37 16.83 -10.55
N TYR A 112 19.25 17.55 -10.39
CA TYR A 112 18.91 18.67 -11.26
C TYR A 112 19.84 19.86 -11.14
N LYS A 113 20.33 20.16 -9.93
CA LYS A 113 21.33 21.21 -9.71
C LYS A 113 22.61 20.91 -10.49
N GLU A 114 23.10 19.67 -10.44
CA GLU A 114 24.31 19.25 -11.18
C GLU A 114 24.08 19.21 -12.70
N LEU A 115 22.84 18.99 -13.14
CA LEU A 115 22.44 19.09 -14.56
C LEU A 115 22.22 20.54 -15.03
N GLY A 116 22.36 21.54 -14.16
CA GLY A 116 22.11 22.95 -14.48
C GLY A 116 20.62 23.34 -14.58
N LYS A 117 19.71 22.44 -14.20
CA LYS A 117 18.25 22.66 -14.20
C LYS A 117 17.80 23.28 -12.87
N MET A 118 18.14 24.55 -12.69
CA MET A 118 17.93 25.24 -11.41
C MET A 118 16.46 25.40 -11.03
N GLU A 119 15.57 25.64 -12.01
CA GLU A 119 14.13 25.77 -11.79
C GLU A 119 13.52 24.45 -11.27
N ASP A 120 13.83 23.34 -11.94
CA ASP A 120 13.37 22.00 -11.52
C ASP A 120 13.89 21.63 -10.13
N ALA A 121 15.15 21.96 -9.84
CA ALA A 121 15.76 21.74 -8.52
C ALA A 121 15.03 22.53 -7.42
N GLN A 122 14.70 23.80 -7.67
CA GLN A 122 13.92 24.63 -6.74
C GLN A 122 12.52 24.06 -6.53
N GLY A 123 11.83 23.65 -7.60
CA GLY A 123 10.52 23.01 -7.52
C GLY A 123 10.53 21.76 -6.63
N CYS A 124 11.57 20.93 -6.74
CA CYS A 124 11.73 19.74 -5.91
C CYS A 124 11.89 20.10 -4.41
N MET A 125 12.68 21.12 -4.09
CA MET A 125 12.90 21.56 -2.71
C MET A 125 11.62 22.16 -2.09
N ILE A 126 10.88 22.95 -2.85
CA ILE A 126 9.58 23.49 -2.42
C ILE A 126 8.61 22.34 -2.09
N ARG A 127 8.52 21.34 -2.98
CA ARG A 127 7.67 20.16 -2.76
C ARG A 127 8.08 19.36 -1.51
N ARG A 128 9.38 19.27 -1.23
CA ARG A 128 9.89 18.62 -0.02
C ARG A 128 9.43 19.36 1.23
N ASP A 129 9.66 20.67 1.30
CA ASP A 129 9.35 21.49 2.48
C ASP A 129 7.87 21.45 2.82
N ALA A 130 7.04 21.45 1.79
CA ALA A 130 5.61 21.20 1.85
C ALA A 130 5.22 19.88 2.55
N ILE A 131 5.89 18.78 2.21
CA ILE A 131 5.64 17.46 2.81
C ILE A 131 6.03 17.47 4.30
N GLU A 132 7.21 18.01 4.60
CA GLU A 132 7.75 18.05 5.96
C GLU A 132 6.91 18.94 6.90
N GLU A 133 6.50 20.11 6.44
CA GLU A 133 5.68 21.04 7.23
C GLU A 133 4.29 20.46 7.55
N LYS A 134 3.69 19.76 6.59
CA LYS A 134 2.42 19.07 6.81
C LYS A 134 2.54 17.91 7.81
N LYS A 135 3.70 17.27 7.92
CA LYS A 135 3.92 16.23 8.93
C LYS A 135 4.13 16.83 10.32
N ARG A 136 4.89 17.92 10.42
CA ARG A 136 5.06 18.67 11.69
C ARG A 136 3.71 19.09 12.28
N THR A 137 2.85 19.68 11.45
CA THR A 137 1.50 20.13 11.89
C THR A 137 0.54 18.98 12.25
N ARG A 138 0.80 17.74 11.82
CA ARG A 138 0.04 16.54 12.22
C ARG A 138 0.57 15.88 13.50
N GLY A 139 1.83 16.09 13.85
CA GLY A 139 2.46 15.54 15.06
C GLY A 139 2.04 16.25 16.36
N ASP A 140 1.67 17.52 16.28
CA ASP A 140 1.08 18.26 17.40
C ASP A 140 -0.39 17.85 17.59
N GLY A 141 -0.61 16.87 18.45
CA GLY A 141 -1.90 16.22 18.74
C GLY A 141 -2.98 17.10 19.39
N ASN A 142 -3.15 18.35 18.99
CA ASN A 142 -4.23 19.23 19.46
C ASN A 142 -5.13 19.65 18.31
N MET A 143 -5.97 18.71 17.86
CA MET A 143 -7.07 18.97 16.94
C MET A 143 -8.16 19.79 17.65
N LYS A 144 -7.98 21.11 17.72
CA LYS A 144 -9.08 22.04 17.90
C LYS A 144 -9.55 22.50 16.53
N ASN A 145 -10.78 22.13 16.21
CA ASN A 145 -11.58 22.67 15.11
C ASN A 145 -11.38 24.18 14.97
N GLY A 146 -10.60 24.57 13.98
CA GLY A 146 -10.39 25.96 13.62
C GLY A 146 -9.72 25.97 12.27
N PHE A 147 -10.48 26.30 11.22
CA PHE A 147 -9.93 26.74 9.94
C PHE A 147 -9.06 27.96 10.21
N THR A 148 -7.78 27.75 10.51
CA THR A 148 -6.85 28.85 10.81
C THR A 148 -6.22 29.36 9.53
N LYS A 149 -5.97 30.66 9.54
CA LYS A 149 -5.36 31.50 8.49
C LYS A 149 -4.06 30.91 7.92
N SER A 150 -3.39 30.01 8.64
CA SER A 150 -2.21 29.26 8.21
C SER A 150 -2.50 28.23 7.11
N GLN A 151 -3.69 27.61 7.07
CA GLN A 151 -4.07 26.72 5.97
C GLN A 151 -4.20 27.51 4.65
N LYS A 152 -4.74 28.73 4.72
CA LYS A 152 -4.80 29.67 3.58
C LYS A 152 -3.42 30.19 3.14
N LEU A 153 -2.44 30.24 4.04
CA LEU A 153 -1.07 30.67 3.72
C LEU A 153 -0.29 29.52 3.06
N VAL A 154 -0.45 28.29 3.57
CA VAL A 154 0.09 27.07 2.94
C VAL A 154 -0.56 26.84 1.57
N ASP A 155 -1.88 27.01 1.42
CA ASP A 155 -2.56 26.95 0.12
C ASP A 155 -2.13 28.09 -0.84
N SER A 156 -1.62 29.22 -0.32
CA SER A 156 -1.18 30.36 -1.13
C SER A 156 0.28 30.29 -1.61
N GLU A 157 1.13 29.45 -1.00
CA GLU A 157 2.53 29.26 -1.39
C GLU A 157 2.83 27.86 -1.96
N PHE A 158 1.82 26.99 -2.04
CA PHE A 158 1.85 25.66 -2.67
C PHE A 158 1.36 25.72 -4.13
N GLN A 159 1.93 26.60 -4.93
CA GLN A 159 1.69 26.53 -6.36
C GLN A 159 2.59 25.47 -6.96
N THR A 160 2.15 24.20 -6.94
CA THR A 160 2.26 23.37 -8.15
C THR A 160 1.89 24.30 -9.28
N SER A 161 2.83 24.55 -10.19
CA SER A 161 2.63 25.60 -11.19
C SER A 161 1.29 25.36 -11.89
N GLU A 162 0.61 26.43 -12.27
CA GLU A 162 -0.67 26.28 -12.98
C GLU A 162 -0.51 25.38 -14.21
N HIS A 163 0.69 25.38 -14.81
CA HIS A 163 1.10 24.44 -15.84
C HIS A 163 1.10 22.97 -15.37
N GLU A 164 1.79 22.63 -14.28
CA GLU A 164 1.82 21.27 -13.72
C GLU A 164 0.42 20.79 -13.29
N LYS A 165 -0.43 21.67 -12.75
CA LYS A 165 -1.82 21.33 -12.43
C LYS A 165 -2.63 21.00 -13.68
N GLN A 166 -2.49 21.81 -14.72
CA GLN A 166 -3.15 21.55 -16.01
C GLN A 166 -2.65 20.26 -16.65
N GLU A 167 -1.37 19.96 -16.53
CA GLU A 167 -0.77 18.73 -17.04
C GLU A 167 -1.21 17.50 -16.23
N ALA A 168 -1.29 17.61 -14.91
CA ALA A 168 -1.86 16.58 -14.04
C ALA A 168 -3.34 16.29 -14.40
N GLU A 169 -4.11 17.34 -14.71
CA GLU A 169 -5.50 17.19 -15.17
C GLU A 169 -5.59 16.51 -16.54
N LYS A 170 -4.69 16.79 -17.49
CA LYS A 170 -4.61 16.05 -18.77
C LYS A 170 -4.37 14.55 -18.55
N HIS A 171 -3.43 14.22 -17.67
CA HIS A 171 -3.20 12.83 -17.26
C HIS A 171 -4.44 12.20 -16.62
N ARG A 172 -5.15 12.95 -15.76
CA ARG A 172 -6.42 12.51 -15.16
C ARG A 172 -7.47 12.22 -16.22
N GLU A 173 -7.61 13.09 -17.22
CA GLU A 173 -8.58 12.91 -18.30
C GLU A 173 -8.26 11.70 -19.18
N LYS A 174 -6.99 11.53 -19.56
CA LYS A 174 -6.52 10.36 -20.30
C LYS A 174 -6.74 9.06 -19.53
N GLY A 175 -6.42 9.06 -18.23
CA GLY A 175 -6.71 7.95 -17.32
C GLY A 175 -8.22 7.64 -17.25
N ASN A 176 -9.10 8.66 -17.24
CA ASN A 176 -10.55 8.43 -17.23
C ASN A 176 -11.04 7.75 -18.52
N VAL A 177 -10.47 8.11 -19.68
CA VAL A 177 -10.78 7.45 -20.95
C VAL A 177 -10.35 5.99 -20.91
N LEU A 178 -9.12 5.70 -20.46
CA LEU A 178 -8.61 4.34 -20.32
C LEU A 178 -9.43 3.51 -19.31
N TYR A 179 -9.86 4.11 -18.20
CA TYR A 179 -10.71 3.47 -17.20
C TYR A 179 -12.06 3.05 -17.81
N LYS A 180 -12.70 3.92 -18.60
CA LYS A 180 -13.94 3.60 -19.33
C LYS A 180 -13.75 2.46 -20.33
N LEU A 181 -12.57 2.38 -20.94
CA LEU A 181 -12.17 1.27 -21.82
C LEU A 181 -11.77 -0.01 -21.06
N LYS A 182 -11.91 -0.04 -19.72
CA LYS A 182 -11.50 -1.14 -18.82
C LYS A 182 -10.00 -1.48 -18.87
N LYS A 183 -9.19 -0.56 -19.38
CA LYS A 183 -7.72 -0.62 -19.42
C LYS A 183 -7.14 -0.14 -18.09
N TYR A 184 -7.37 -0.91 -17.03
CA TYR A 184 -7.13 -0.45 -15.66
C TYR A 184 -5.65 -0.28 -15.31
N LYS A 185 -4.76 -1.11 -15.88
CA LYS A 185 -3.31 -0.97 -15.68
C LYS A 185 -2.80 0.31 -16.33
N GLU A 186 -3.14 0.54 -17.60
CA GLU A 186 -2.74 1.75 -18.31
C GLU A 186 -3.37 3.01 -17.67
N ALA A 187 -4.62 2.94 -17.22
CA ALA A 187 -5.26 4.03 -16.50
C ALA A 187 -4.54 4.38 -15.19
N LEU A 188 -4.08 3.36 -14.45
CA LEU A 188 -3.32 3.56 -13.21
C LEU A 188 -2.00 4.27 -13.47
N GLU A 189 -1.28 3.91 -14.55
CA GLU A 189 -0.03 4.58 -14.93
C GLU A 189 -0.26 6.05 -15.27
N GLU A 190 -1.33 6.39 -15.99
CA GLU A 190 -1.69 7.80 -16.25
C GLU A 190 -2.01 8.55 -14.96
N TYR A 191 -2.76 7.94 -14.04
CA TYR A 191 -3.05 8.58 -12.75
C TYR A 191 -1.79 8.77 -11.89
N ARG A 192 -0.85 7.82 -11.94
CA ARG A 192 0.46 7.95 -11.27
C ARG A 192 1.31 9.06 -11.87
N ALA A 193 1.34 9.18 -13.19
CA ALA A 193 1.99 10.29 -13.86
C ALA A 193 1.40 11.64 -13.42
N GLY A 194 0.06 11.74 -13.36
CA GLY A 194 -0.61 12.92 -12.83
C GLY A 194 -0.27 13.22 -11.37
N LEU A 195 -0.19 12.20 -10.49
CA LEU A 195 0.21 12.36 -9.09
C LEU A 195 1.70 12.75 -8.95
N GLY A 196 2.53 12.38 -9.91
CA GLY A 196 3.91 12.85 -10.00
C GLY A 196 4.03 14.37 -10.20
N LEU A 197 3.01 14.99 -10.80
CA LEU A 197 2.92 16.44 -11.02
C LEU A 197 2.16 17.13 -9.88
N ASP A 198 0.98 16.62 -9.54
CA ASP A 198 0.13 17.13 -8.45
C ASP A 198 -0.19 16.02 -7.46
N ILE A 199 0.72 15.84 -6.50
CA ILE A 199 0.63 14.83 -5.44
C ILE A 199 -0.53 15.08 -4.47
N MET A 200 -1.09 16.29 -4.45
CA MET A 200 -2.14 16.68 -3.51
C MET A 200 -3.54 16.60 -4.13
N ASN A 201 -3.63 16.16 -5.38
CA ASN A 201 -4.90 16.02 -6.10
C ASN A 201 -5.71 14.84 -5.59
N GLU A 202 -6.78 15.12 -4.85
CA GLU A 202 -7.66 14.09 -4.28
C GLU A 202 -8.35 13.27 -5.37
N ARG A 203 -8.63 13.86 -6.54
CA ARG A 203 -9.34 13.20 -7.64
C ARG A 203 -8.45 12.13 -8.25
N LEU A 204 -7.18 12.45 -8.48
CA LEU A 204 -6.19 11.49 -8.95
C LEU A 204 -6.00 10.33 -7.98
N HIS A 205 -5.89 10.59 -6.67
CA HIS A 205 -5.86 9.52 -5.67
C HIS A 205 -7.13 8.64 -5.70
N SER A 206 -8.31 9.25 -5.82
CA SER A 206 -9.58 8.52 -5.87
C SER A 206 -9.70 7.63 -7.11
N ASN A 207 -9.19 8.11 -8.24
CA ASN A 207 -9.21 7.43 -9.52
C ASN A 207 -8.18 6.28 -9.56
N ALA A 208 -6.97 6.50 -9.05
CA ALA A 208 -5.97 5.45 -8.86
C ALA A 208 -6.51 4.34 -7.94
N CYS A 209 -7.15 4.71 -6.83
CA CYS A 209 -7.82 3.76 -5.93
C CYS A 209 -8.86 2.91 -6.68
N LEU A 210 -9.69 3.52 -7.53
CA LEU A 210 -10.67 2.79 -8.32
C LEU A 210 -10.03 1.79 -9.29
N CYS A 211 -8.90 2.11 -9.92
CA CYS A 211 -8.14 1.16 -10.74
C CYS A 211 -7.64 -0.01 -9.90
N LEU A 212 -7.01 0.28 -8.76
CA LEU A 212 -6.45 -0.73 -7.86
C LEU A 212 -7.52 -1.70 -7.33
N ILE A 213 -8.71 -1.19 -7.02
CA ILE A 213 -9.89 -2.02 -6.68
C ILE A 213 -10.24 -2.97 -7.83
N GLN A 214 -10.23 -2.49 -9.09
CA GLN A 214 -10.51 -3.35 -10.26
C GLN A 214 -9.40 -4.37 -10.52
N LEU A 215 -8.15 -4.04 -10.16
CA LEU A 215 -6.99 -4.91 -10.27
C LEU A 215 -6.83 -5.86 -9.06
N ASN A 216 -7.74 -5.79 -8.09
CA ASN A 216 -7.72 -6.55 -6.83
C ASN A 216 -6.49 -6.28 -5.93
N ASP A 217 -5.78 -5.17 -6.14
CA ASP A 217 -4.72 -4.69 -5.24
C ASP A 217 -5.36 -3.85 -4.12
N LEU A 218 -5.99 -4.56 -3.17
CA LEU A 218 -6.76 -3.94 -2.10
C LEU A 218 -5.87 -3.20 -1.09
N GLU A 219 -4.60 -3.60 -0.93
CA GLU A 219 -3.69 -2.94 -0.01
C GLU A 219 -3.30 -1.54 -0.49
N MET A 220 -2.84 -1.43 -1.74
CA MET A 220 -2.53 -0.12 -2.33
C MET A 220 -3.80 0.72 -2.47
N ALA A 221 -4.95 0.10 -2.80
CA ALA A 221 -6.22 0.81 -2.83
C ALA A 221 -6.56 1.47 -1.47
N THR A 222 -6.35 0.78 -0.34
CA THR A 222 -6.60 1.35 1.00
C THR A 222 -5.71 2.56 1.25
N ARG A 223 -4.43 2.50 0.87
CA ARG A 223 -3.49 3.60 1.02
C ARG A 223 -3.95 4.84 0.25
N HIS A 224 -4.36 4.69 -1.01
CA HIS A 224 -4.92 5.79 -1.80
C HIS A 224 -6.26 6.33 -1.25
N ALA A 225 -7.13 5.45 -0.75
CA ALA A 225 -8.41 5.86 -0.16
C ALA A 225 -8.21 6.66 1.15
N ASN A 226 -7.25 6.26 1.99
CA ASN A 226 -6.85 7.01 3.18
C ASN A 226 -6.30 8.39 2.81
N GLN A 227 -5.51 8.48 1.75
CA GLN A 227 -5.02 9.77 1.26
C GLN A 227 -6.17 10.68 0.79
N CYS A 228 -7.21 10.13 0.14
CA CYS A 228 -8.42 10.90 -0.19
C CYS A 228 -9.09 11.47 1.07
N CYS A 229 -9.26 10.66 2.12
CA CYS A 229 -9.81 11.11 3.40
C CYS A 229 -8.94 12.20 4.06
N ALA A 230 -7.62 12.10 3.92
CA ALA A 230 -6.67 13.02 4.52
C ALA A 230 -6.54 14.35 3.74
N LEU A 231 -6.75 14.33 2.42
CA LEU A 231 -6.73 15.51 1.56
C LEU A 231 -8.06 16.26 1.61
N GLN A 232 -9.19 15.54 1.57
CA GLN A 232 -10.52 16.11 1.72
C GLN A 232 -11.35 15.37 2.77
N PRO A 233 -11.26 15.78 4.05
CA PRO A 233 -12.01 15.15 5.15
C PRO A 233 -13.53 15.22 4.97
N ASN A 234 -14.03 16.24 4.28
CA ASN A 234 -15.46 16.44 4.04
C ASN A 234 -15.96 15.77 2.76
N TRP A 235 -15.11 15.04 2.04
CA TRP A 235 -15.47 14.39 0.80
C TRP A 235 -15.91 12.95 1.04
N ALA A 236 -17.19 12.68 0.80
CA ALA A 236 -17.78 11.35 0.99
C ALA A 236 -17.11 10.23 0.18
N LYS A 237 -16.34 10.56 -0.87
CA LYS A 237 -15.69 9.58 -1.75
C LYS A 237 -14.63 8.75 -1.03
N GLY A 238 -13.83 9.34 -0.13
CA GLY A 238 -12.79 8.61 0.60
C GLY A 238 -13.37 7.47 1.45
N PRO A 239 -14.30 7.76 2.39
CA PRO A 239 -14.97 6.73 3.18
C PRO A 239 -15.76 5.73 2.33
N TYR A 240 -16.36 6.18 1.21
CA TYR A 240 -17.01 5.28 0.26
C TYR A 240 -16.03 4.28 -0.37
N LEU A 241 -14.85 4.72 -0.79
CA LEU A 241 -13.82 3.85 -1.35
C LEU A 241 -13.31 2.85 -0.30
N LEU A 242 -13.06 3.29 0.94
CA LEU A 242 -12.72 2.40 2.05
C LEU A 242 -13.81 1.35 2.29
N GLY A 243 -15.08 1.76 2.30
CA GLY A 243 -16.20 0.84 2.45
C GLY A 243 -16.27 -0.22 1.34
N ARG A 244 -15.96 0.16 0.10
CA ARG A 244 -15.85 -0.78 -1.02
C ARG A 244 -14.71 -1.77 -0.86
N ILE A 245 -13.55 -1.30 -0.41
CA ILE A 245 -12.37 -2.14 -0.20
C ILE A 245 -12.65 -3.16 0.91
N GLU A 246 -13.21 -2.72 2.03
CA GLU A 246 -13.60 -3.62 3.14
C GLU A 246 -14.66 -4.63 2.72
N TYR A 247 -15.62 -4.23 1.87
CA TYR A 247 -16.58 -5.15 1.30
C TYR A 247 -15.92 -6.24 0.45
N MET A 248 -14.95 -5.86 -0.40
CA MET A 248 -14.19 -6.82 -1.21
C MET A 248 -13.30 -7.73 -0.37
N ARG A 249 -12.81 -7.27 0.77
CA ARG A 249 -12.09 -8.10 1.77
C ARG A 249 -13.01 -9.06 2.54
N GLY A 250 -14.33 -8.96 2.36
CA GLY A 250 -15.32 -9.72 3.13
C GLY A 250 -15.63 -9.14 4.51
N ASN A 251 -15.02 -8.02 4.90
CA ASN A 251 -15.28 -7.35 6.17
C ASN A 251 -16.57 -6.51 6.10
N GLN A 252 -17.71 -7.19 6.23
CA GLN A 252 -19.04 -6.59 6.10
C GLN A 252 -19.32 -5.50 7.16
N SER A 253 -18.83 -5.67 8.40
CA SER A 253 -19.00 -4.68 9.47
C SER A 253 -18.19 -3.42 9.18
N GLY A 254 -16.89 -3.58 8.87
CA GLY A 254 -16.02 -2.46 8.49
C GLY A 254 -16.55 -1.70 7.26
N ALA A 255 -17.06 -2.42 6.27
CA ALA A 255 -17.69 -1.81 5.10
C ALA A 255 -18.88 -0.92 5.48
N LYS A 256 -19.78 -1.40 6.35
CA LYS A 256 -20.94 -0.62 6.81
C LYS A 256 -20.53 0.64 7.56
N ASP A 257 -19.53 0.55 8.44
CA ASP A 257 -19.08 1.69 9.24
C ASP A 257 -18.52 2.81 8.35
N GLN A 258 -17.70 2.46 7.36
CA GLN A 258 -17.16 3.44 6.41
C GLN A 258 -18.24 4.01 5.48
N LEU A 259 -19.18 3.19 5.02
CA LEU A 259 -20.30 3.67 4.19
C LEU A 259 -21.26 4.57 4.98
N LYS A 260 -21.49 4.31 6.27
CA LYS A 260 -22.24 5.23 7.15
C LYS A 260 -21.55 6.58 7.27
N LYS A 261 -20.21 6.60 7.44
CA LYS A 261 -19.42 7.84 7.41
C LYS A 261 -19.57 8.57 6.07
N ALA A 262 -19.52 7.85 4.95
CA ALA A 262 -19.75 8.43 3.63
C ALA A 262 -21.14 9.07 3.53
N LEU A 263 -22.17 8.42 4.07
CA LEU A 263 -23.55 8.92 4.06
C LEU A 263 -23.77 10.11 5.00
N THR A 264 -23.02 10.20 6.11
CA THR A 264 -23.05 11.40 6.97
C THR A 264 -22.47 12.62 6.26
N LEU A 265 -21.48 12.43 5.37
CA LEU A 265 -20.87 13.49 4.58
C LEU A 265 -21.71 13.87 3.35
N ASP A 266 -22.29 12.88 2.67
CA ASP A 266 -23.22 13.08 1.55
C ASP A 266 -24.49 12.23 1.72
N PRO A 267 -25.52 12.78 2.39
CA PRO A 267 -26.77 12.07 2.64
C PRO A 267 -27.58 11.75 1.37
N LYS A 268 -27.27 12.38 0.23
CA LYS A 268 -27.97 12.19 -1.04
C LYS A 268 -27.30 11.15 -1.92
N ASN A 269 -26.15 10.61 -1.52
CA ASN A 269 -25.40 9.65 -2.30
C ASN A 269 -26.18 8.33 -2.52
N THR A 270 -26.72 8.15 -3.73
CA THR A 270 -27.51 6.95 -4.07
C THR A 270 -26.65 5.69 -4.14
N ALA A 271 -25.38 5.80 -4.56
CA ALA A 271 -24.47 4.67 -4.65
C ALA A 271 -24.15 4.10 -3.25
N VAL A 272 -23.87 4.95 -2.26
CA VAL A 272 -23.66 4.54 -0.86
C VAL A 272 -24.91 3.87 -0.29
N LYS A 273 -26.10 4.46 -0.52
CA LYS A 273 -27.38 3.89 -0.06
C LYS A 273 -27.65 2.51 -0.65
N ASN A 274 -27.40 2.32 -1.95
CA ASN A 274 -27.60 1.04 -2.60
C ASN A 274 -26.64 -0.02 -2.05
N MET A 275 -25.36 0.33 -1.88
CA MET A 275 -24.36 -0.57 -1.29
C MET A 275 -24.71 -0.99 0.14
N LEU A 276 -25.18 -0.05 0.98
CA LEU A 276 -25.67 -0.38 2.33
C LEU A 276 -26.87 -1.33 2.30
N LYS A 277 -27.85 -1.09 1.41
CA LYS A 277 -29.00 -1.99 1.25
C LYS A 277 -28.59 -3.40 0.83
N ASP A 278 -27.60 -3.52 -0.05
CA ASP A 278 -27.11 -4.82 -0.51
C ASP A 278 -26.38 -5.57 0.61
N LEU A 279 -25.58 -4.86 1.42
CA LEU A 279 -24.94 -5.38 2.64
C LEU A 279 -25.96 -5.84 3.69
N ASP A 280 -27.06 -5.10 3.86
CA ASP A 280 -28.11 -5.45 4.82
C ASP A 280 -28.88 -6.71 4.38
N LYS A 281 -29.25 -6.81 3.10
CA LYS A 281 -29.89 -8.01 2.53
C LYS A 281 -29.01 -9.25 2.64
N GLY A 282 -27.70 -9.12 2.41
CA GLY A 282 -26.75 -10.22 2.55
C GLY A 282 -26.72 -10.78 3.98
N ASN A 283 -26.70 -9.90 4.98
CA ASN A 283 -26.69 -10.29 6.38
C ASN A 283 -28.03 -10.88 6.86
N GLU A 284 -29.17 -10.38 6.36
CA GLU A 284 -30.47 -10.97 6.67
C GLU A 284 -30.62 -12.39 6.14
N ASN A 285 -30.08 -12.67 4.95
CA ASN A 285 -30.11 -14.01 4.38
C ASN A 285 -29.17 -14.97 5.11
N ASN A 286 -28.01 -14.49 5.57
CA ASN A 286 -27.10 -15.29 6.39
C ASN A 286 -27.66 -15.58 7.78
N SER A 287 -28.25 -14.58 8.44
CA SER A 287 -28.89 -14.78 9.76
C SER A 287 -30.11 -15.72 9.69
N LYS A 288 -30.92 -15.67 8.62
CA LYS A 288 -32.01 -16.64 8.39
C LYS A 288 -31.50 -18.06 8.14
N LYS A 289 -30.38 -18.23 7.40
CA LYS A 289 -29.74 -19.54 7.19
C LYS A 289 -29.15 -20.11 8.49
N GLU A 290 -28.49 -19.29 9.29
CA GLU A 290 -27.95 -19.70 10.60
C GLU A 290 -29.07 -20.07 11.58
N GLN A 291 -30.16 -19.31 11.63
CA GLN A 291 -31.34 -19.66 12.44
C GLN A 291 -31.99 -20.97 11.95
N GLY A 292 -32.10 -21.17 10.64
CA GLY A 292 -32.60 -22.43 10.05
C GLY A 292 -31.73 -23.64 10.38
N ASN A 293 -30.41 -23.49 10.32
CA ASN A 293 -29.45 -24.54 10.68
C ASN A 293 -29.47 -24.83 12.19
N ASN A 294 -29.59 -23.80 13.03
CA ASN A 294 -29.72 -23.97 14.49
C ASN A 294 -31.05 -24.64 14.88
N LEU A 295 -32.16 -24.34 14.19
CA LEU A 295 -33.43 -25.06 14.37
C LEU A 295 -33.33 -26.54 13.93
N ARG A 296 -32.61 -26.82 12.84
CA ARG A 296 -32.40 -28.17 12.32
C ARG A 296 -31.51 -29.00 13.25
N ASN A 297 -30.45 -28.40 13.80
CA ASN A 297 -29.59 -29.02 14.81
C ASN A 297 -30.33 -29.28 16.13
N ARG A 298 -31.19 -28.35 16.59
CA ARG A 298 -32.07 -28.58 17.76
C ARG A 298 -33.07 -29.73 17.54
N LYS A 299 -33.62 -29.88 16.33
CA LYS A 299 -34.52 -31.00 15.99
C LYS A 299 -33.77 -32.33 15.94
N ASN A 300 -32.53 -32.35 15.46
CA ASN A 300 -31.68 -33.55 15.46
C ASN A 300 -31.24 -33.95 16.89
N GLN A 301 -30.90 -33.00 17.75
CA GLN A 301 -30.62 -33.26 19.18
C GLN A 301 -31.84 -33.78 19.93
N LYS A 302 -33.05 -33.30 19.61
CA LYS A 302 -34.30 -33.87 20.16
C LYS A 302 -34.58 -35.29 19.67
N LYS A 303 -34.25 -35.62 18.42
CA LYS A 303 -34.35 -37.00 17.90
C LYS A 303 -33.32 -37.95 18.51
N GLN A 304 -32.10 -37.49 18.76
CA GLN A 304 -31.08 -38.27 19.46
C GLN A 304 -31.40 -38.47 20.95
N THR A 305 -31.99 -37.48 21.63
CA THR A 305 -32.42 -37.65 23.03
C THR A 305 -33.67 -38.53 23.20
N THR A 306 -34.52 -38.65 22.18
CA THR A 306 -35.60 -39.66 22.15
C THR A 306 -35.08 -41.06 21.80
N ALA A 307 -34.06 -41.17 20.95
CA ALA A 307 -33.44 -42.47 20.62
C ALA A 307 -32.54 -43.01 21.75
N ASN A 308 -31.89 -42.13 22.53
CA ASN A 308 -31.06 -42.54 23.67
C ASN A 308 -31.86 -42.90 24.92
N LYS A 309 -33.18 -42.67 24.96
CA LYS A 309 -34.05 -43.17 26.05
C LYS A 309 -34.53 -44.61 25.83
N GLU A 310 -34.24 -45.20 24.68
CA GLU A 310 -34.58 -46.61 24.38
C GLU A 310 -33.37 -47.55 24.46
N ASN A 311 -32.15 -47.03 24.71
CA ASN A 311 -30.91 -47.82 24.75
C ASN A 311 -30.06 -47.58 26.03
N GLU A 312 -30.69 -47.32 27.18
CA GLU A 312 -30.03 -47.44 28.50
C GLU A 312 -30.34 -48.82 29.10
N ASN A 313 -29.71 -49.86 28.55
CA ASN A 313 -29.43 -51.13 29.22
C ASN A 313 -28.40 -51.85 28.36
N ASP A 314 -27.12 -51.54 28.55
CA ASP A 314 -26.09 -52.54 28.81
C ASP A 314 -24.66 -51.99 28.65
N THR A 315 -23.84 -52.38 29.62
CA THR A 315 -22.38 -52.50 29.59
C THR A 315 -21.48 -51.26 29.54
N LYS A 316 -20.88 -51.01 30.70
CA LYS A 316 -19.60 -50.33 30.92
C LYS A 316 -18.45 -51.12 30.29
N LYS A 317 -17.51 -50.44 29.60
CA LYS A 317 -16.10 -50.83 29.61
C LYS A 317 -15.18 -49.68 29.20
N ASP A 318 -14.04 -49.65 29.86
CA ASP A 318 -12.97 -48.64 29.84
C ASP A 318 -12.26 -48.52 28.49
N THR A 319 -11.79 -47.31 28.12
CA THR A 319 -10.53 -47.07 27.37
C THR A 319 -10.14 -45.58 27.39
N GLU A 320 -8.82 -45.35 27.44
CA GLU A 320 -8.08 -44.08 27.55
C GLU A 320 -8.29 -43.08 26.38
N PRO A 321 -7.98 -41.78 26.56
CA PRO A 321 -8.13 -40.76 25.51
C PRO A 321 -6.90 -40.74 24.57
N THR A 322 -7.14 -40.97 23.28
CA THR A 322 -6.15 -40.82 22.20
C THR A 322 -5.92 -39.36 21.80
N GLU A 323 -4.66 -39.06 21.47
CA GLU A 323 -4.14 -37.83 20.88
C GLU A 323 -4.83 -37.50 19.55
N ASP A 324 -5.75 -36.52 19.51
CA ASP A 324 -6.24 -35.96 18.24
C ASP A 324 -6.96 -34.59 18.40
N ILE A 325 -6.39 -33.66 19.19
CA ILE A 325 -6.87 -32.26 19.28
C ILE A 325 -5.71 -31.26 19.19
N LYS A 326 -4.80 -31.45 18.22
CA LYS A 326 -3.72 -30.50 17.95
C LYS A 326 -3.55 -30.15 16.48
N GLN A 327 -4.64 -29.97 15.74
CA GLN A 327 -4.60 -29.32 14.43
C GLN A 327 -5.88 -28.54 14.17
N MET A 328 -6.02 -27.36 14.79
CA MET A 328 -6.83 -26.27 14.23
C MET A 328 -6.48 -25.00 15.00
N MET A 329 -6.25 -23.91 14.26
CA MET A 329 -5.81 -22.57 14.71
C MET A 329 -4.29 -22.37 14.80
N THR A 330 -3.67 -22.14 13.65
CA THR A 330 -2.58 -21.18 13.54
C THR A 330 -2.93 -20.15 12.45
N PRO A 331 -2.79 -18.83 12.71
CA PRO A 331 -2.93 -17.81 11.67
C PRO A 331 -1.82 -17.96 10.63
N ASP A 332 -2.16 -17.70 9.38
CA ASP A 332 -1.31 -17.78 8.19
C ASP A 332 0.06 -17.07 8.39
N GLN A 333 1.15 -17.83 8.26
CA GLN A 333 2.54 -17.41 8.47
C GLN A 333 3.01 -16.32 7.48
N ASN A 334 2.26 -16.09 6.40
CA ASN A 334 2.60 -15.07 5.40
C ASN A 334 2.32 -13.64 5.87
N THR A 335 1.35 -13.44 6.75
CA THR A 335 1.02 -12.11 7.30
C THR A 335 2.06 -11.61 8.31
N LEU A 336 2.70 -12.52 9.03
CA LEU A 336 3.79 -12.22 9.97
C LEU A 336 5.12 -11.92 9.27
N LYS A 337 5.34 -12.47 8.06
CA LYS A 337 6.53 -12.18 7.25
C LYS A 337 6.57 -10.74 6.73
N ASN A 338 5.42 -10.15 6.38
CA ASN A 338 5.37 -8.78 5.86
C ASN A 338 5.63 -7.72 6.93
N ILE A 339 5.16 -7.94 8.16
CA ILE A 339 5.39 -7.03 9.30
C ILE A 339 6.86 -7.08 9.76
N SER A 340 7.52 -8.24 9.58
CA SER A 340 8.94 -8.42 9.93
C SER A 340 9.90 -7.71 8.97
N ILE A 341 9.52 -7.51 7.70
CA ILE A 341 10.39 -6.88 6.69
C ILE A 341 10.55 -5.37 6.96
N ASP A 342 9.48 -4.68 7.36
CA ASP A 342 9.53 -3.26 7.71
C ASP A 342 10.34 -3.00 9.00
N ILE A 343 10.29 -3.93 9.96
CA ILE A 343 11.09 -3.87 11.20
C ILE A 343 12.57 -4.13 10.92
N CYS A 344 12.89 -5.06 10.02
CA CYS A 344 14.27 -5.33 9.60
C CYS A 344 14.87 -4.17 8.78
N ALA A 345 14.07 -3.49 7.95
CA ALA A 345 14.50 -2.30 7.22
C ALA A 345 14.77 -1.10 8.15
N ALA A 346 13.99 -0.94 9.22
CA ALA A 346 14.24 0.07 10.26
C ALA A 346 15.53 -0.22 11.04
N LEU A 347 15.81 -1.49 11.37
CA LEU A 347 17.06 -1.88 12.03
C LEU A 347 18.32 -1.72 11.16
N LEU A 348 18.19 -1.80 9.83
CA LEU A 348 19.29 -1.56 8.88
C LEU A 348 19.60 -0.07 8.67
N GLY A 349 18.62 0.82 8.86
CA GLY A 349 18.85 2.26 8.94
C GLY A 349 19.85 2.63 10.04
N VAL A 350 19.82 1.92 11.17
CA VAL A 350 20.69 2.14 12.34
C VAL A 350 22.18 1.91 12.02
N LEU A 351 22.51 1.05 11.04
CA LEU A 351 23.91 0.78 10.66
C LEU A 351 24.46 1.82 9.66
N LEU A 352 23.59 2.32 8.77
CA LEU A 352 23.94 3.25 7.69
C LEU A 352 24.43 4.62 8.19
N THR A 353 23.91 5.11 9.31
CA THR A 353 24.35 6.39 9.90
C THR A 353 25.55 6.25 10.84
N TRP A 354 25.78 5.09 11.44
CA TRP A 354 26.91 4.90 12.35
C TRP A 354 28.27 4.95 11.64
N LEU A 355 28.35 4.50 10.38
CA LEU A 355 29.60 4.50 9.60
C LEU A 355 29.85 5.81 8.81
N ALA A 356 28.80 6.53 8.40
CA ALA A 356 28.93 7.80 7.69
C ALA A 356 29.44 8.94 8.61
N VAL A 357 29.12 8.90 9.90
CA VAL A 357 29.41 9.98 10.88
C VAL A 357 30.84 9.95 11.41
N ARG A 358 31.68 8.95 11.11
CA ARG A 358 33.06 8.96 11.61
C ARG A 358 34.06 9.76 10.75
N LYS A 359 33.69 10.24 9.55
CA LYS A 359 34.50 11.19 8.73
C LYS A 359 33.67 12.01 7.73
N LEU A 360 32.73 12.79 8.22
CA LEU A 360 32.32 14.11 7.70
C LEU A 360 32.20 15.03 8.93
#